data_AF-A0A067PDF6-F1
#
_entry.id   AF-A0A067PDF6-F1
#
_cell.length_a   1.000
_cell.length_b   1.000
_cell.length_c   1.000
_cell.angle_alpha   90.00
_cell.angle_beta   90.00
_cell.angle_gamma   90.00
#
_symmetry.space_group_name_H-M   'P 1'
#
loop_
_entity.id
_entity.type
_entity.pdbx_description
1 polymer ?
#
loop_
_entity_poly.entity_id
_entity_poly.type
_entity_poly.pdbx_seq_one_letter_code
_entity_poly.pdbx_strand_id
1 'polypeptide(L)'
;MSGSVKILDSGELEIALANLRGLLSGLLSTLSENAYNFENHTVNKVEEEDKGCVGALNHDFEHIFCPQGRVHGPIELKGHGKGLVADVDILSAALADFPRDAVLQKWVSDLTAGAEHAEAVYVNPGLSQRCRSRSHHGRRRRV
;
A
#
# COMPACT_ATOMS: atom_id res chain seq x y z
N MET A 1 15.26 10.42 3.65
CA MET A 1 14.51 11.32 4.55
C MET A 1 13.51 10.45 5.30
N SER A 2 13.78 10.11 6.55
CA SER A 2 12.80 9.42 7.40
C SER A 2 11.79 10.47 7.85
N GLY A 3 10.67 10.57 7.15
CA GLY A 3 9.53 11.33 7.64
C GLY A 3 9.04 10.65 8.91
N SER A 4 8.93 11.40 10.02
CA SER A 4 8.32 10.88 11.24
C SER A 4 6.92 10.39 10.90
N VAL A 5 6.65 9.09 11.10
CA VAL A 5 5.29 8.55 10.97
C VAL A 5 4.46 9.21 12.07
N LYS A 6 3.48 10.03 11.68
CA LYS A 6 2.50 10.53 12.63
C LYS A 6 1.61 9.36 13.01
N ILE A 7 1.65 8.98 14.29
CA ILE A 7 0.76 7.96 14.82
C ILE A 7 -0.61 8.60 15.01
N LEU A 8 -1.59 8.11 14.28
CA LEU A 8 -2.99 8.51 14.33
C LEU A 8 -3.61 8.04 15.64
N ASP A 9 -4.55 8.83 16.17
CA ASP A 9 -5.43 8.37 17.24
C ASP A 9 -6.55 7.44 16.70
N SER A 10 -7.36 6.88 17.60
CA SER A 10 -8.39 5.90 17.24
C SER A 10 -9.41 6.43 16.23
N GLY A 11 -9.83 7.70 16.36
CA GLY A 11 -10.82 8.28 15.48
C GLY A 11 -10.23 8.61 14.11
N GLU A 12 -9.02 9.16 14.09
CA GLU A 12 -8.27 9.38 12.85
C GLU A 12 -7.99 8.06 12.11
N LEU A 13 -7.70 6.99 12.85
CA LEU A 13 -7.41 5.68 12.29
C LEU A 13 -8.64 5.02 11.66
N GLU A 14 -9.81 5.11 12.30
CA GLU A 14 -11.07 4.62 11.73
C GLU A 14 -11.39 5.33 10.41
N ILE A 15 -11.20 6.66 10.37
CA ILE A 15 -11.39 7.46 9.15
C ILE A 15 -10.39 7.01 8.06
N ALA A 16 -9.12 6.78 8.42
CA ALA A 16 -8.10 6.34 7.48
C ALA A 16 -8.41 4.94 6.90
N LEU A 17 -8.86 4.00 7.72
CA LEU A 17 -9.27 2.65 7.29
C LEU A 17 -10.51 2.70 6.39
N ALA A 18 -11.52 3.50 6.75
CA ALA A 18 -12.72 3.68 5.94
C ALA A 18 -12.39 4.30 4.57
N ASN A 19 -11.49 5.31 4.54
CA ASN A 19 -11.02 5.92 3.30
C ASN A 19 -10.28 4.91 2.43
N LEU A 20 -9.34 4.16 3.02
CA LEU A 20 -8.61 3.11 2.31
C LEU A 20 -9.57 2.08 1.70
N ARG A 21 -10.56 1.61 2.47
CA ARG A 21 -11.57 0.67 1.98
C ARG A 21 -12.33 1.22 0.77
N GLY A 22 -12.76 2.49 0.85
CA GLY A 22 -13.47 3.17 -0.23
C GLY A 22 -12.63 3.25 -1.51
N LEU A 23 -11.37 3.67 -1.39
CA LEU A 23 -10.43 3.76 -2.51
C LEU A 23 -10.20 2.39 -3.17
N LEU A 24 -9.89 1.36 -2.37
CA LEU A 24 -9.62 0.01 -2.90
C LEU A 24 -10.85 -0.61 -3.55
N SER A 25 -12.05 -0.36 -3.00
CA SER A 25 -13.32 -0.84 -3.58
C SER A 25 -13.69 -0.12 -4.87
N GLY A 26 -13.22 1.12 -5.04
CA GLY A 26 -13.46 1.96 -6.21
C GLY A 26 -12.44 1.80 -7.33
N LEU A 27 -11.40 0.97 -7.16
CA LEU A 27 -10.39 0.73 -8.18
C LEU A 27 -11.03 0.15 -9.46
N LEU A 28 -10.55 0.62 -10.60
CA LEU A 28 -11.09 0.26 -11.91
C LEU A 28 -10.94 -1.24 -12.20
N SER A 29 -11.99 -1.81 -12.81
CA SER A 29 -12.06 -3.21 -13.21
C SER A 29 -11.07 -3.61 -14.32
N THR A 30 -10.32 -2.65 -14.88
CA THR A 30 -9.26 -2.90 -15.86
C THR A 30 -8.01 -3.53 -15.22
N LEU A 31 -7.89 -3.49 -13.90
CA LEU A 31 -6.86 -4.21 -13.14
C LEU A 31 -7.25 -5.70 -13.02
N SER A 32 -6.30 -6.57 -12.66
CA SER A 32 -6.60 -7.99 -12.45
C SER A 32 -7.39 -8.22 -11.15
N GLU A 33 -8.55 -8.86 -11.21
CA GLU A 33 -9.37 -9.16 -10.02
C GLU A 33 -8.72 -10.21 -9.09
N ASN A 34 -7.80 -11.02 -9.62
CA ASN A 34 -7.21 -12.16 -8.92
C ASN A 34 -5.75 -11.95 -8.52
N ALA A 35 -5.26 -10.71 -8.50
CA ALA A 35 -3.87 -10.44 -8.13
C ALA A 35 -3.59 -10.63 -6.62
N TYR A 36 -4.64 -10.61 -5.80
CA TYR A 36 -4.56 -10.67 -4.34
C TYR A 36 -5.53 -11.72 -3.81
N ASN A 37 -5.09 -12.56 -2.87
CA ASN A 37 -5.89 -13.64 -2.29
C ASN A 37 -5.92 -13.52 -0.76
N PHE A 38 -6.38 -12.39 -0.25
CA PHE A 38 -6.44 -12.17 1.20
C PHE A 38 -7.72 -12.63 1.88
N GLU A 39 -8.76 -12.99 1.12
CA GLU A 39 -10.01 -13.52 1.69
C GLU A 39 -9.79 -14.78 2.55
N ASN A 40 -8.75 -15.55 2.25
CA ASN A 40 -8.34 -16.74 3.00
C ASN A 40 -6.98 -16.57 3.68
N HIS A 41 -6.53 -15.33 3.84
CA HIS A 41 -5.23 -15.07 4.46
C HIS A 41 -5.26 -15.50 5.91
N THR A 42 -4.26 -16.29 6.27
CA THR A 42 -3.95 -16.66 7.64
C THR A 42 -2.47 -16.38 7.84
N VAL A 43 -2.17 -15.63 8.90
CA VAL A 43 -0.78 -15.35 9.27
C VAL A 43 -0.07 -16.68 9.49
N ASN A 44 1.12 -16.83 8.93
CA ASN A 44 1.91 -18.02 9.12
C ASN A 44 2.29 -18.14 10.60
N LYS A 45 1.82 -19.20 11.27
CA LYS A 45 2.05 -19.42 12.71
C LYS A 45 3.52 -19.49 13.10
N VAL A 46 4.38 -20.01 12.21
CA VAL A 46 5.83 -20.07 12.46
C VAL A 46 6.44 -18.66 12.45
N GLU A 47 5.99 -17.82 11.52
CA GLU A 47 6.39 -16.41 11.46
C GLU A 47 5.84 -15.62 12.64
N GLU A 48 4.61 -15.90 13.07
CA GLU A 48 4.00 -15.28 14.25
C GLU A 48 4.73 -15.66 15.54
N GLU A 49 5.14 -16.93 15.69
CA GLU A 49 5.94 -17.38 16.84
C GLU A 49 7.32 -16.71 16.91
N ASP A 50 7.97 -16.49 15.76
CA ASP A 50 9.31 -15.90 15.68
C ASP A 50 9.28 -14.35 15.78
N LYS A 51 8.31 -13.70 15.15
CA LYS A 51 8.28 -12.23 14.92
C LYS A 51 7.12 -11.51 15.60
N GLY A 52 6.19 -12.26 16.21
CA GLY A 52 4.91 -11.75 16.68
C GLY A 52 3.94 -11.42 15.54
N CYS A 53 2.67 -11.19 15.88
CA CYS A 53 1.60 -10.91 14.92
C CYS A 53 1.92 -9.73 13.99
N VAL A 54 2.37 -8.59 14.53
CA VAL A 54 2.75 -7.41 13.74
C VAL A 54 3.91 -7.72 12.79
N GLY A 55 4.94 -8.43 13.26
CA GLY A 55 6.12 -8.76 12.47
C GLY A 55 5.79 -9.71 11.32
N ALA A 56 4.96 -10.71 11.58
CA ALA A 56 4.49 -11.66 10.58
C ALA A 56 3.62 -10.97 9.51
N LEU A 57 2.66 -10.12 9.93
CA LEU A 57 1.86 -9.32 9.00
C LEU A 57 2.70 -8.37 8.15
N ASN A 58 3.69 -7.70 8.74
CA ASN A 58 4.60 -6.85 7.99
C ASN A 58 5.36 -7.65 6.93
N HIS A 59 5.86 -8.84 7.29
CA HIS A 59 6.57 -9.71 6.36
C HIS A 59 5.68 -10.16 5.19
N ASP A 60 4.44 -10.57 5.46
CA ASP A 60 3.49 -10.98 4.44
C ASP A 60 3.16 -9.82 3.48
N PHE A 61 2.95 -8.62 4.02
CA PHE A 61 2.69 -7.43 3.21
C PHE A 61 3.90 -7.00 2.38
N GLU A 62 5.12 -7.09 2.93
CA GLU A 62 6.33 -6.87 2.15
C GLU A 62 6.44 -7.86 0.99
N HIS A 63 6.15 -9.14 1.24
CA HIS A 63 6.20 -10.16 0.19
C HIS A 63 5.19 -9.91 -0.92
N ILE A 64 3.98 -9.45 -0.59
CA ILE A 64 2.88 -9.30 -1.54
C ILE A 64 2.97 -7.97 -2.29
N PHE A 65 3.13 -6.86 -1.57
CA PHE A 65 3.12 -5.52 -2.16
C PHE A 65 4.49 -5.05 -2.64
N CYS A 66 5.56 -5.55 -2.01
CA CYS A 66 6.93 -5.10 -2.26
C CYS A 66 7.90 -6.28 -2.49
N PRO A 67 7.62 -7.25 -3.38
CA PRO A 67 8.44 -8.45 -3.56
C PRO A 67 9.88 -8.19 -4.01
N GLN A 68 10.15 -7.00 -4.58
CA GLN A 68 11.49 -6.54 -4.97
C GLN A 68 12.08 -5.54 -3.97
N GLY A 69 11.49 -5.46 -2.77
CA GLY A 69 11.77 -4.44 -1.77
C GLY A 69 10.95 -3.16 -1.96
N ARG A 70 10.94 -2.33 -0.92
CA ARG A 70 10.29 -1.01 -0.92
C ARG A 70 11.08 -0.05 -1.81
N VAL A 71 10.46 0.38 -2.91
CA VAL A 71 10.99 1.44 -3.77
C VAL A 71 10.54 2.81 -3.29
N HIS A 72 11.26 3.86 -3.69
CA HIS A 72 10.81 5.24 -3.47
C HIS A 72 9.58 5.53 -4.34
N GLY A 73 8.43 5.72 -3.72
CA GLY A 73 7.18 6.09 -4.39
C GLY A 73 5.97 5.34 -3.82
N PRO A 74 4.77 5.60 -4.35
CA PRO A 74 3.58 4.84 -4.01
C PRO A 74 3.72 3.35 -4.36
N ILE A 75 3.03 2.49 -3.63
CA ILE A 75 2.93 1.07 -3.96
C ILE A 75 2.15 0.92 -5.27
N GLU A 76 2.71 0.19 -6.23
CA GLU A 76 2.01 -0.14 -7.47
C GLU A 76 1.01 -1.27 -7.22
N LEU A 77 -0.28 -0.94 -7.20
CA LEU A 77 -1.35 -1.93 -7.10
C LEU A 77 -1.56 -2.64 -8.45
N LYS A 78 -1.47 -3.97 -8.44
CA LYS A 78 -1.53 -4.82 -9.65
C LYS A 78 -2.93 -5.38 -9.92
N GLY A 79 -3.87 -5.14 -9.01
CA GLY A 79 -5.20 -5.72 -9.03
C GLY A 79 -6.23 -4.89 -8.29
N HIS A 80 -7.47 -5.33 -8.38
CA HIS A 80 -8.62 -4.79 -7.64
C HIS A 80 -9.46 -5.95 -7.09
N GLY A 81 -10.57 -5.62 -6.43
CA GLY A 81 -11.56 -6.61 -6.02
C GLY A 81 -11.45 -7.03 -4.56
N LYS A 82 -12.28 -8.01 -4.19
CA LYS A 82 -12.53 -8.36 -2.79
C LYS A 82 -11.30 -8.86 -2.04
N GLY A 83 -10.39 -9.53 -2.75
CA GLY A 83 -9.10 -9.94 -2.21
C GLY A 83 -8.29 -8.76 -1.67
N LEU A 84 -8.24 -7.64 -2.39
CA LEU A 84 -7.51 -6.44 -1.95
C LEU A 84 -8.29 -5.65 -0.88
N VAL A 85 -9.63 -5.71 -0.89
CA VAL A 85 -10.44 -5.07 0.14
C VAL A 85 -10.33 -5.83 1.48
N ALA A 86 -10.17 -7.15 1.45
CA ALA A 86 -9.96 -7.97 2.63
C ALA A 86 -8.69 -7.59 3.42
N ASP A 87 -7.69 -6.98 2.77
CA ASP A 87 -6.51 -6.43 3.45
C ASP A 87 -6.86 -5.37 4.48
N VAL A 88 -7.89 -4.57 4.20
CA VAL A 88 -8.35 -3.55 5.14
C VAL A 88 -8.96 -4.20 6.38
N ASP A 89 -9.65 -5.33 6.21
CA ASP A 89 -10.22 -6.08 7.33
C ASP A 89 -9.10 -6.70 8.19
N ILE A 90 -8.04 -7.23 7.58
CA ILE A 90 -6.84 -7.74 8.29
C ILE A 90 -6.13 -6.61 9.05
N LEU A 91 -5.89 -5.47 8.39
CA LEU A 91 -5.29 -4.30 9.03
C LEU A 91 -6.15 -3.77 10.18
N SER A 92 -7.46 -3.69 9.97
CA SER A 92 -8.40 -3.22 10.99
C SER A 92 -8.41 -4.14 12.20
N ALA A 93 -8.36 -5.46 12.01
CA ALA A 93 -8.29 -6.42 13.10
C ALA A 93 -6.98 -6.28 13.88
N ALA A 94 -5.84 -6.23 13.18
CA ALA A 94 -4.55 -6.08 13.83
C ALA A 94 -4.42 -4.75 14.58
N LEU A 95 -4.96 -3.66 14.02
CA LEU A 95 -4.95 -2.34 14.66
C LEU A 95 -5.96 -2.21 15.81
N ALA A 96 -6.95 -3.10 15.92
CA ALA A 96 -7.80 -3.16 17.11
C ALA A 96 -6.99 -3.61 18.34
N ASP A 97 -6.07 -4.57 18.15
CA ASP A 97 -5.18 -5.07 19.19
C ASP A 97 -3.94 -4.17 19.38
N PHE A 98 -3.45 -3.55 18.29
CA PHE A 98 -2.24 -2.74 18.28
C PHE A 98 -2.48 -1.33 17.69
N PRO A 99 -3.34 -0.50 18.31
CA PRO A 99 -3.83 0.74 17.70
C PRO A 99 -2.77 1.81 17.46
N ARG A 100 -1.64 1.74 18.16
CA ARG A 100 -0.52 2.68 18.03
C ARG A 100 0.70 2.09 17.30
N ASP A 101 0.54 0.93 16.68
CA ASP A 101 1.65 0.30 15.98
C ASP A 101 2.02 1.10 14.72
N ALA A 102 3.26 1.59 14.70
CA ALA A 102 3.75 2.44 13.65
C ALA A 102 3.86 1.72 12.29
N VAL A 103 4.10 0.40 12.30
CA VAL A 103 4.26 -0.39 11.08
C VAL A 103 2.89 -0.61 10.45
N LEU A 104 1.90 -1.03 11.24
CA LEU A 104 0.54 -1.23 10.75
C LEU A 104 -0.09 0.07 10.24
N GLN A 105 0.04 1.18 10.99
CA GLN A 105 -0.47 2.48 10.52
C GLN A 105 0.26 2.97 9.26
N LYS A 106 1.57 2.68 9.14
CA LYS A 106 2.32 3.00 7.93
C LYS A 106 1.77 2.23 6.73
N TRP A 107 1.39 0.97 6.87
CA TRP A 107 0.77 0.20 5.80
C TRP A 107 -0.56 0.81 5.34
N VAL A 108 -1.40 1.29 6.26
CA VAL A 108 -2.62 2.04 5.90
C VAL A 108 -2.27 3.25 5.03
N SER A 109 -1.28 4.05 5.44
CA SER A 109 -0.84 5.22 4.68
C SER A 109 -0.23 4.87 3.31
N ASP A 110 0.60 3.83 3.23
CA ASP A 110 1.28 3.46 1.99
C ASP A 110 0.29 2.87 0.97
N LEU A 111 -0.66 2.05 1.42
CA LEU A 111 -1.70 1.49 0.55
C LEU A 111 -2.68 2.56 0.09
N THR A 112 -2.99 3.55 0.94
CA THR A 112 -3.80 4.72 0.55
C THR A 112 -3.11 5.48 -0.58
N ALA A 113 -1.83 5.81 -0.42
CA ALA A 113 -1.06 6.48 -1.46
C ALA A 113 -0.96 5.65 -2.76
N GLY A 114 -0.85 4.32 -2.64
CA GLY A 114 -0.86 3.41 -3.79
C GLY A 114 -2.20 3.42 -4.53
N ALA A 115 -3.32 3.44 -3.80
CA ALA A 115 -4.66 3.49 -4.38
C ALA A 115 -4.95 4.83 -5.08
N GLU A 116 -4.61 5.95 -4.43
CA GLU A 116 -4.69 7.29 -5.04
C GLU A 116 -3.83 7.39 -6.30
N HIS A 117 -2.62 6.82 -6.27
CA HIS A 117 -1.75 6.80 -7.44
C HIS A 117 -2.36 6.00 -8.59
N ALA A 118 -2.90 4.82 -8.30
CA ALA A 118 -3.58 4.01 -9.30
C ALA A 118 -4.73 4.80 -9.92
N GLU A 119 -5.62 5.38 -9.12
CA GLU A 119 -6.73 6.20 -9.60
C GLU A 119 -6.25 7.36 -10.48
N ALA A 120 -5.26 8.13 -10.04
CA ALA A 120 -4.73 9.26 -10.79
C ALA A 120 -4.15 8.87 -12.15
N VAL A 121 -3.44 7.74 -12.23
CA VAL A 121 -2.89 7.21 -13.49
C VAL A 121 -3.99 6.85 -14.48
N TYR A 122 -5.13 6.32 -14.01
CA TYR A 122 -6.23 5.91 -14.88
C TYR A 122 -7.20 7.03 -15.24
N VAL A 123 -7.47 7.98 -14.32
CA VAL A 123 -8.32 9.15 -14.59
C VAL A 123 -7.62 10.14 -15.53
N ASN A 124 -6.28 10.19 -15.53
CA ASN A 124 -5.49 11.04 -16.42
C ASN A 124 -4.27 10.30 -17.01
N PRO A 125 -4.46 9.44 -18.03
CA PRO A 125 -3.36 8.69 -18.64
C PRO A 125 -2.27 9.58 -19.27
N GLY A 126 -2.57 10.86 -19.53
CA GLY A 126 -1.62 11.86 -20.05
C GLY A 126 -0.58 12.40 -19.06
N LEU A 127 -0.72 12.15 -17.75
CA LEU A 127 0.24 12.64 -16.74
C LEU A 127 1.46 11.73 -16.55
N SER A 128 1.33 10.42 -16.80
CA SER A 128 2.44 9.46 -16.67
C SER A 128 3.59 9.72 -17.66
N GLN A 129 3.35 10.43 -18.77
CA GLN A 129 4.38 10.80 -19.75
C GLN A 129 5.20 12.05 -19.35
N ARG A 130 4.68 12.93 -18.46
CA ARG A 130 5.40 14.16 -18.08
C ARG A 130 6.52 13.93 -17.08
N CYS A 131 6.45 12.89 -16.24
CA CYS A 131 7.50 12.60 -15.26
C CYS A 131 8.71 11.85 -15.85
N ARG A 132 8.55 11.11 -16.95
CA ARG A 132 9.68 10.41 -17.62
C ARG A 132 10.51 11.31 -18.54
N SER A 133 10.00 12.49 -18.90
CA SER A 133 10.62 13.34 -19.93
C SER A 133 11.62 14.38 -19.40
N ARG A 134 11.87 14.45 -18.08
CA ARG A 134 12.78 15.46 -17.49
C ARG A 134 14.21 14.99 -17.21
N SER A 135 14.56 13.75 -17.57
CA SER A 135 15.93 13.22 -17.39
C SER A 135 16.60 12.81 -18.69
N HIS A 136 16.64 13.70 -19.68
CA HIS A 136 17.72 13.71 -20.67
C HIS A 136 17.71 15.07 -21.35
N HIS A 137 18.49 16.03 -20.85
CA HIS A 137 19.16 17.08 -21.64
C HIS A 137 20.22 17.71 -20.75
N GLY A 138 21.22 16.89 -20.41
CA GLY A 138 22.42 17.29 -19.72
C GLY A 138 23.62 16.76 -20.46
N ARG A 139 24.40 17.71 -21.00
CA ARG A 139 25.85 17.65 -21.31
C ARG A 139 26.32 17.20 -22.71
N ARG A 140 27.00 18.18 -23.35
CA ARG A 140 28.30 18.18 -24.08
C ARG A 140 28.13 18.81 -25.48
N ARG A 141 29.00 19.66 -26.01
CA ARG A 141 30.35 20.10 -25.63
C ARG A 141 30.70 21.37 -26.43
N ARG A 142 31.70 22.10 -25.91
CA ARG A 142 32.50 23.14 -26.57
C ARG A 142 32.84 22.83 -28.03
N VAL A 143 32.93 23.90 -28.83
CA VAL A 143 34.12 24.21 -29.64
C VAL A 143 34.43 25.69 -29.42
#